data_AF-K2GS18-F1
#
_entry.id   AF-K2GS18-F1
#
_cell.length_a   1.000
_cell.length_b   1.000
_cell.length_c   1.000
_cell.angle_alpha   90.00
_cell.angle_beta   90.00
_cell.angle_gamma   90.00
#
_symmetry.space_group_name_H-M   'P 1'
#
loop_
_entity.id
_entity.type
_entity.pdbx_description
1 polymer ?
#
loop_
_entity_poly.entity_id
_entity_poly.type
_entity_poly.pdbx_seq_one_letter_code
_entity_poly.pdbx_strand_id
1 'polypeptide(L)'
;MKKALIVILFCSVFIGNAFSYVMTQKDLDISEKITEKVKNLILKKWDVYKNIYVNILAKYKEKYKYSERRVNIIQKSIDDLTQIKNQNDIQKSVILQMTTLCENAPSKRMQYNYAENIGDWRGITFWIIWFTTGTFDWNILLHHYTDLNPNNNLKKYIGILDLIDEWFHKDWKNDDITGLESFIKDINNNNDPLFKKAQLDILESMYWNPAVKLSNWVWVKYPLTLWFIYDMTVNHGESWAFDLIEKTNKKMGWSPKTWIDEKIWLGKLMDFRHEFLKNEYPDWIDRVIAFRELLTSENLNLKPGFQFSIYWDSYFIDGDVY
;
A
#
# COMPACT_ATOMS: atom_id res chain seq x y z
N MET A 1 10.35 8.12 -26.50
CA MET A 1 9.52 6.89 -26.43
C MET A 1 10.14 5.68 -27.13
N LYS A 2 10.50 5.72 -28.43
CA LYS A 2 11.16 4.59 -29.13
C LYS A 2 12.44 4.08 -28.44
N LYS A 3 13.26 4.96 -27.84
CA LYS A 3 14.50 4.59 -27.13
C LYS A 3 14.25 3.76 -25.85
N ALA A 4 13.21 4.05 -25.08
CA ALA A 4 12.88 3.27 -23.88
C ALA A 4 12.37 1.87 -24.24
N LEU A 5 11.57 1.77 -25.31
CA LEU A 5 11.08 0.50 -25.85
C LEU A 5 12.22 -0.39 -26.36
N ILE A 6 13.24 0.21 -27.00
CA ILE A 6 14.45 -0.48 -27.47
C ILE A 6 15.32 -0.96 -26.31
N VAL A 7 15.46 -0.16 -25.24
CA VAL A 7 16.19 -0.57 -24.02
C VAL A 7 15.51 -1.76 -23.34
N ILE A 8 14.18 -1.78 -23.28
CA ILE A 8 13.42 -2.90 -22.69
C ILE A 8 13.47 -4.16 -23.57
N LEU A 9 13.45 -4.01 -24.90
CA LEU A 9 13.72 -5.11 -25.83
C LEU A 9 15.16 -5.64 -25.67
N PHE A 10 16.13 -4.75 -25.45
CA PHE A 10 17.52 -5.13 -25.21
C PHE A 10 17.70 -5.87 -23.89
N CYS A 11 17.08 -5.43 -22.79
CA CYS A 11 17.16 -6.12 -21.50
C CYS A 11 16.50 -7.51 -21.53
N SER A 12 15.33 -7.64 -22.15
CA SER A 12 14.66 -8.95 -22.32
C SER A 12 15.41 -9.91 -23.25
N VAL A 13 16.08 -9.39 -24.28
CA VAL A 13 16.97 -10.18 -25.15
C VAL A 13 18.26 -10.59 -24.42
N PHE A 14 18.83 -9.76 -23.53
CA PHE A 14 20.00 -10.13 -22.73
C PHE A 14 19.70 -11.19 -21.68
N ILE A 15 18.53 -11.12 -21.01
CA ILE A 15 18.09 -12.13 -20.07
C ILE A 15 17.92 -13.51 -20.77
N GLY A 16 17.51 -13.51 -22.05
CA GLY A 16 17.41 -14.73 -22.86
C GLY A 16 18.72 -15.21 -23.52
N ASN A 17 19.71 -14.31 -23.71
CA ASN A 17 20.99 -14.60 -24.40
C ASN A 17 22.19 -14.76 -23.46
N ALA A 18 22.02 -14.64 -22.13
CA ALA A 18 23.08 -14.91 -21.17
C ALA A 18 23.58 -16.39 -21.17
N PHE A 19 22.99 -17.26 -21.97
CA PHE A 19 23.45 -18.65 -22.16
C PHE A 19 24.71 -18.82 -23.03
N SER A 20 25.39 -17.73 -23.42
CA SER A 20 26.69 -17.82 -24.11
C SER A 20 27.86 -17.15 -23.39
N TYR A 21 27.70 -16.71 -22.14
CA TYR A 21 28.81 -16.19 -21.31
C TYR A 21 28.64 -16.60 -19.85
N VAL A 22 29.70 -17.08 -19.20
CA VAL A 22 29.67 -17.37 -17.75
C VAL A 22 29.61 -16.03 -17.01
N MET A 23 28.44 -15.69 -16.47
CA MET A 23 28.27 -14.47 -15.68
C MET A 23 28.94 -14.63 -14.31
N THR A 24 29.62 -13.59 -13.84
CA THR A 24 30.15 -13.57 -12.47
C THR A 24 29.01 -13.29 -11.47
N GLN A 25 29.20 -13.60 -10.19
CA GLN A 25 28.22 -13.27 -9.15
C GLN A 25 27.90 -11.76 -9.11
N LYS A 26 28.90 -10.92 -9.41
CA LYS A 26 28.73 -9.46 -9.49
C LYS A 26 27.83 -9.04 -10.67
N ASP A 27 27.90 -9.76 -11.79
CA ASP A 27 27.04 -9.52 -12.95
C ASP A 27 25.61 -9.98 -12.69
N LEU A 28 25.44 -11.09 -11.97
CA LEU A 28 24.15 -11.57 -11.48
C LEU A 28 23.49 -10.54 -10.56
N ASP A 29 24.22 -10.01 -9.57
CA ASP A 29 23.69 -9.02 -8.62
C ASP A 29 23.31 -7.68 -9.30
N ILE A 30 24.08 -7.26 -10.30
CA ILE A 30 23.77 -6.06 -11.10
C ILE A 30 22.54 -6.30 -11.99
N SER A 31 22.47 -7.46 -12.64
CA SER A 31 21.33 -7.88 -13.44
C SER A 31 20.05 -7.93 -12.61
N GLU A 32 20.10 -8.47 -11.39
CA GLU A 32 18.97 -8.54 -10.47
C GLU A 32 18.51 -7.15 -10.05
N LYS A 33 19.43 -6.24 -9.69
CA LYS A 33 19.12 -4.85 -9.33
C LYS A 33 18.52 -4.04 -10.50
N ILE A 34 19.00 -4.26 -11.72
CA ILE A 34 18.43 -3.62 -12.92
C ILE A 34 17.05 -4.21 -13.23
N THR A 35 16.91 -5.53 -13.13
CA THR A 35 15.65 -6.24 -13.35
C THR A 35 14.58 -5.78 -12.37
N GLU A 36 14.90 -5.63 -11.09
CA GLU A 36 13.93 -5.20 -10.07
C GLU A 36 13.48 -3.74 -10.28
N LYS A 37 14.40 -2.83 -10.65
CA LYS A 37 14.05 -1.45 -11.01
C LYS A 37 13.16 -1.38 -12.26
N VAL A 38 13.49 -2.15 -13.29
CA VAL A 38 12.71 -2.20 -14.55
C VAL A 38 11.34 -2.84 -14.30
N LYS A 39 11.27 -3.92 -13.52
CA LYS A 39 10.05 -4.60 -13.11
C LYS A 39 9.12 -3.66 -12.33
N ASN A 40 9.64 -2.90 -11.36
CA ASN A 40 8.84 -1.92 -10.62
C ASN A 40 8.28 -0.79 -11.51
N LEU A 41 9.07 -0.31 -12.47
CA LEU A 41 8.63 0.67 -13.47
C LEU A 41 7.53 0.11 -14.40
N ILE A 42 7.65 -1.15 -14.80
CA ILE A 42 6.70 -1.85 -15.66
C ILE A 42 5.39 -2.13 -14.90
N LEU A 43 5.47 -2.62 -13.65
CA LEU A 43 4.32 -2.91 -12.81
C LEU A 43 3.45 -1.66 -12.56
N LYS A 44 4.07 -0.51 -12.28
CA LYS A 44 3.37 0.77 -12.04
C LYS A 44 2.52 1.25 -13.23
N LYS A 45 2.80 0.77 -14.43
CA LYS A 45 2.10 1.14 -15.67
C LYS A 45 1.64 -0.09 -16.46
N TRP A 46 1.51 -1.23 -15.80
CA TRP A 46 1.33 -2.52 -16.47
C TRP A 46 0.05 -2.53 -17.30
N ASP A 47 -1.04 -1.99 -16.79
CA ASP A 47 -2.33 -2.01 -17.50
C ASP A 47 -2.28 -1.21 -18.81
N VAL A 48 -1.49 -0.12 -18.84
CA VAL A 48 -1.23 0.67 -20.06
C VAL A 48 -0.27 -0.06 -21.00
N TYR A 49 0.79 -0.67 -20.48
CA TYR A 49 1.83 -1.30 -21.30
C TYR A 49 1.46 -2.70 -21.80
N LYS A 50 0.68 -3.48 -21.06
CA LYS A 50 0.24 -4.85 -21.41
C LYS A 50 -0.41 -4.86 -22.79
N ASN A 51 -1.31 -3.93 -23.05
CA ASN A 51 -1.99 -3.81 -24.35
C ASN A 51 -1.02 -3.48 -25.49
N ILE A 52 -0.01 -2.64 -25.23
CA ILE A 52 1.07 -2.35 -26.19
C ILE A 52 1.89 -3.61 -26.47
N TYR A 53 2.25 -4.38 -25.44
CA TYR A 53 3.00 -5.63 -25.58
C TYR A 53 2.23 -6.70 -26.37
N VAL A 54 0.95 -6.92 -26.05
CA VAL A 54 0.06 -7.85 -26.77
C VAL A 54 -0.05 -7.46 -28.25
N ASN A 55 -0.19 -6.17 -28.55
CA ASN A 55 -0.26 -5.67 -29.93
C ASN A 55 1.06 -5.83 -30.69
N ILE A 56 2.20 -5.62 -30.03
CA ILE A 56 3.53 -5.88 -30.64
C ILE A 56 3.69 -7.36 -30.93
N LEU A 57 3.29 -8.24 -30.01
CA LEU A 57 3.30 -9.70 -30.19
C LEU A 57 2.46 -10.14 -31.38
N ALA A 58 1.24 -9.61 -31.52
CA ALA A 58 0.36 -9.93 -32.65
C ALA A 58 1.02 -9.57 -33.99
N LYS A 59 1.60 -8.36 -34.09
CA LYS A 59 2.33 -7.91 -35.29
C LYS A 59 3.62 -8.68 -35.55
N TYR A 60 4.32 -9.11 -34.52
CA TYR A 60 5.54 -9.93 -34.66
C TYR A 60 5.23 -11.36 -35.10
N LYS A 61 4.15 -11.98 -34.60
CA LYS A 61 3.66 -13.30 -35.03
C LYS A 61 3.29 -13.29 -36.51
N GLU A 62 2.67 -12.22 -36.99
CA GLU A 62 2.32 -12.03 -38.40
C GLU A 62 3.57 -11.84 -39.29
N LYS A 63 4.54 -11.04 -38.84
CA LYS A 63 5.75 -10.69 -39.60
C LYS A 63 6.83 -11.78 -39.62
N TYR A 64 6.95 -12.60 -38.58
CA TYR A 64 8.07 -13.53 -38.40
C TYR A 64 7.61 -14.95 -38.11
N LYS A 65 6.83 -15.56 -39.02
CA LYS A 65 6.26 -16.93 -38.97
C LYS A 65 7.19 -18.07 -38.47
N TYR A 66 8.50 -17.85 -38.25
CA TYR A 66 9.51 -18.87 -37.97
C TYR A 66 10.41 -18.66 -36.73
N SER A 67 10.16 -17.69 -35.84
CA SER A 67 10.92 -17.61 -34.57
C SER A 67 10.06 -17.88 -33.34
N GLU A 68 9.44 -19.06 -33.30
CA GLU A 68 8.64 -19.57 -32.19
C GLU A 68 9.33 -19.37 -30.83
N ARG A 69 10.66 -19.57 -30.78
CA ARG A 69 11.50 -19.30 -29.60
C ARG A 69 11.39 -17.87 -29.07
N ARG A 70 11.40 -16.84 -29.94
CA ARG A 70 11.33 -15.43 -29.50
C ARG A 70 9.93 -15.04 -29.05
N VAL A 71 8.91 -15.56 -29.74
CA VAL A 71 7.49 -15.36 -29.35
C VAL A 71 7.23 -15.97 -27.97
N ASN A 72 7.74 -17.18 -27.71
CA ASN A 72 7.59 -17.87 -26.43
C ASN A 72 8.31 -17.14 -25.28
N ILE A 73 9.49 -16.56 -25.52
CA ILE A 73 10.20 -15.76 -24.51
C ILE A 73 9.39 -14.51 -24.09
N ILE A 74 8.83 -13.79 -25.07
CA ILE A 74 8.04 -12.58 -24.78
C ILE A 74 6.73 -12.95 -24.07
N GLN A 75 6.04 -14.01 -24.52
CA GLN A 75 4.83 -14.49 -23.87
C GLN A 75 5.11 -14.89 -22.41
N LYS A 76 6.14 -15.70 -22.17
CA LYS A 76 6.57 -16.07 -20.81
C LYS A 76 6.85 -14.83 -19.95
N SER A 77 7.52 -13.82 -20.48
CA SER A 77 7.80 -12.58 -19.75
C SER A 77 6.52 -11.83 -19.36
N ILE A 78 5.50 -11.83 -20.22
CA ILE A 78 4.19 -11.22 -19.93
C ILE A 78 3.44 -12.03 -18.86
N ASP A 79 3.50 -13.35 -18.95
CA ASP A 79 2.85 -14.25 -18.00
C ASP A 79 3.50 -14.10 -16.62
N ASP A 80 4.84 -14.10 -16.54
CA ASP A 80 5.62 -13.86 -15.33
C ASP A 80 5.28 -12.49 -14.71
N LEU A 81 5.27 -11.41 -15.50
CA LEU A 81 4.94 -10.06 -15.01
C LEU A 81 3.47 -9.94 -14.57
N THR A 82 2.54 -10.62 -15.25
CA THR A 82 1.14 -10.67 -14.85
C THR A 82 0.99 -11.44 -13.54
N GLN A 83 1.69 -12.56 -13.38
CA GLN A 83 1.71 -13.33 -12.15
C GLN A 83 2.27 -12.51 -10.99
N ILE A 84 3.38 -11.79 -11.21
CA ILE A 84 3.97 -10.88 -10.22
C ILE A 84 2.98 -9.77 -9.85
N LYS A 85 2.33 -9.12 -10.83
CA LYS A 85 1.33 -8.09 -10.53
C LYS A 85 0.18 -8.66 -9.71
N ASN A 86 -0.38 -9.79 -10.13
CA ASN A 86 -1.48 -10.43 -9.43
C ASN A 86 -1.07 -10.86 -8.00
N GLN A 87 0.16 -11.33 -7.82
CA GLN A 87 0.74 -11.59 -6.51
C GLN A 87 0.75 -10.32 -5.67
N ASN A 88 1.39 -9.25 -6.17
CA ASN A 88 1.45 -7.98 -5.46
C ASN A 88 0.06 -7.42 -5.12
N ASP A 89 -0.91 -7.59 -6.02
CA ASP A 89 -2.30 -7.19 -5.82
C ASP A 89 -2.95 -8.02 -4.69
N ILE A 90 -2.75 -9.35 -4.64
CA ILE A 90 -3.28 -10.17 -3.53
C ILE A 90 -2.58 -9.86 -2.21
N GLN A 91 -1.26 -9.62 -2.20
CA GLN A 91 -0.57 -9.20 -0.98
C GLN A 91 -1.06 -7.83 -0.50
N LYS A 92 -1.29 -6.88 -1.41
CA LYS A 92 -1.92 -5.60 -1.06
C LYS A 92 -3.29 -5.83 -0.42
N SER A 93 -4.14 -6.66 -1.03
CA SER A 93 -5.46 -6.95 -0.44
C SER A 93 -5.37 -7.62 0.93
N VAL A 94 -4.44 -8.56 1.14
CA VAL A 94 -4.18 -9.19 2.46
C VAL A 94 -3.72 -8.15 3.48
N ILE A 95 -2.81 -7.26 3.12
CA ILE A 95 -2.34 -6.16 3.96
C ILE A 95 -3.50 -5.24 4.35
N LEU A 96 -4.32 -4.86 3.38
CA LEU A 96 -5.48 -4.02 3.61
C LEU A 96 -6.55 -4.73 4.45
N GLN A 97 -6.72 -6.05 4.31
CA GLN A 97 -7.66 -6.83 5.12
C GLN A 97 -7.23 -6.88 6.59
N MET A 98 -5.95 -7.15 6.86
CA MET A 98 -5.42 -7.12 8.22
C MET A 98 -5.46 -5.72 8.82
N THR A 99 -5.15 -4.69 8.02
CA THR A 99 -5.29 -3.29 8.47
C THR A 99 -6.76 -2.98 8.79
N THR A 100 -7.71 -3.43 7.95
CA THR A 100 -9.14 -3.25 8.20
C THR A 100 -9.55 -3.91 9.51
N LEU A 101 -9.00 -5.06 9.88
CA LEU A 101 -9.25 -5.70 11.18
C LEU A 101 -8.60 -4.95 12.34
N CYS A 102 -7.35 -4.49 12.20
CA CYS A 102 -6.71 -3.65 13.21
C CYS A 102 -7.50 -2.37 13.50
N GLU A 103 -8.14 -1.82 12.47
CA GLU A 103 -8.86 -0.56 12.55
C GLU A 103 -10.34 -0.78 12.91
N ASN A 104 -11.01 -1.81 12.40
CA ASN A 104 -12.47 -1.91 12.35
C ASN A 104 -13.02 -3.32 12.72
N ALA A 105 -12.26 -4.13 13.45
CA ALA A 105 -12.74 -5.44 13.89
C ALA A 105 -14.14 -5.33 14.55
N PRO A 106 -15.07 -6.28 14.28
CA PRO A 106 -14.86 -7.54 13.55
C PRO A 106 -15.03 -7.45 12.02
N SER A 107 -15.16 -6.26 11.44
CA SER A 107 -15.31 -6.12 9.98
C SER A 107 -14.02 -6.51 9.25
N LYS A 108 -14.12 -7.51 8.36
CA LYS A 108 -13.02 -7.94 7.48
C LYS A 108 -12.93 -7.13 6.19
N ARG A 109 -13.99 -6.38 5.87
CA ARG A 109 -14.13 -5.62 4.62
C ARG A 109 -14.27 -4.14 4.91
N MET A 110 -13.72 -3.34 4.02
CA MET A 110 -13.78 -1.89 4.06
C MET A 110 -15.24 -1.40 4.07
N GLN A 111 -15.55 -0.48 4.98
CA GLN A 111 -16.87 0.14 5.09
C GLN A 111 -16.82 1.55 4.51
N TYR A 112 -17.28 1.70 3.28
CA TYR A 112 -17.18 2.97 2.55
C TYR A 112 -18.24 4.00 2.95
N ASN A 113 -19.35 3.57 3.54
CA ASN A 113 -20.50 4.40 3.88
C ASN A 113 -20.80 4.33 5.37
N TYR A 114 -19.78 4.23 6.21
CA TYR A 114 -19.94 4.33 7.65
C TYR A 114 -19.18 5.56 8.16
N ALA A 115 -19.87 6.37 8.96
CA ALA A 115 -19.31 7.47 9.71
C ALA A 115 -19.85 7.53 11.15
N GLU A 116 -19.02 7.94 12.09
CA GLU A 116 -19.37 8.10 13.50
C GLU A 116 -18.52 9.18 14.17
N ASN A 117 -19.08 9.94 15.09
CA ASN A 117 -18.26 10.70 16.05
C ASN A 117 -18.02 9.83 17.28
N ILE A 118 -16.79 9.33 17.42
CA ILE A 118 -16.39 8.42 18.50
C ILE A 118 -15.90 9.15 19.76
N GLY A 119 -15.94 10.49 19.80
CA GLY A 119 -15.52 11.28 20.96
C GLY A 119 -14.01 11.31 21.21
N ASP A 120 -13.20 11.10 20.17
CA ASP A 120 -11.73 11.05 20.24
C ASP A 120 -11.03 12.38 19.88
N TRP A 121 -11.83 13.46 19.85
CA TRP A 121 -11.45 14.84 19.53
C TRP A 121 -11.05 15.07 18.07
N ARG A 122 -11.35 14.15 17.16
CA ARG A 122 -11.07 14.28 15.72
C ARG A 122 -12.33 14.61 14.89
N GLY A 123 -13.46 14.88 15.55
CA GLY A 123 -14.73 15.14 14.89
C GLY A 123 -15.41 13.85 14.43
N ILE A 124 -15.86 13.81 13.17
CA ILE A 124 -16.56 12.65 12.59
C ILE A 124 -15.57 11.78 11.83
N THR A 125 -15.59 10.48 12.07
CA THR A 125 -14.62 9.51 11.57
C THR A 125 -15.23 8.46 10.62
N PHE A 126 -14.45 8.02 9.62
CA PHE A 126 -14.88 7.23 8.45
C PHE A 126 -14.08 5.93 8.21
N TRP A 127 -14.78 4.84 7.90
CA TRP A 127 -14.31 3.46 8.17
C TRP A 127 -13.67 2.68 7.01
N ILE A 128 -12.77 3.29 6.23
CA ILE A 128 -11.76 2.49 5.53
C ILE A 128 -10.40 2.52 6.24
N ILE A 129 -9.98 3.68 6.73
CA ILE A 129 -8.75 3.91 7.53
C ILE A 129 -8.90 5.05 8.55
N TRP A 130 -10.12 5.30 9.04
CA TRP A 130 -10.42 6.36 10.01
C TRP A 130 -10.11 7.80 9.54
N PHE A 131 -10.49 8.18 8.31
CA PHE A 131 -10.44 9.60 7.90
C PHE A 131 -11.31 10.43 8.83
N THR A 132 -10.89 11.66 9.17
CA THR A 132 -11.66 12.48 10.11
C THR A 132 -11.87 13.91 9.63
N THR A 133 -13.01 14.51 9.99
CA THR A 133 -13.29 15.92 9.69
C THR A 133 -12.34 16.88 10.42
N GLY A 134 -11.72 16.42 11.50
CA GLY A 134 -10.83 17.21 12.34
C GLY A 134 -9.36 17.08 12.05
N THR A 135 -8.95 16.34 11.01
CA THR A 135 -7.54 16.08 10.68
C THR A 135 -7.21 16.31 9.21
N PHE A 136 -7.96 17.18 8.52
CA PHE A 136 -7.77 17.62 7.13
C PHE A 136 -8.01 16.55 6.04
N ASP A 137 -7.68 15.29 6.31
CA ASP A 137 -7.70 14.22 5.32
C ASP A 137 -9.10 13.90 4.78
N TRP A 138 -10.15 14.08 5.58
CA TRP A 138 -11.52 14.04 5.08
C TRP A 138 -11.82 15.18 4.10
N ASN A 139 -11.40 16.41 4.40
CA ASN A 139 -11.70 17.54 3.52
C ASN A 139 -11.04 17.35 2.14
N ILE A 140 -9.77 16.91 2.13
CA ILE A 140 -9.06 16.50 0.91
C ILE A 140 -9.86 15.46 0.11
N LEU A 141 -10.41 14.45 0.80
CA LEU A 141 -11.22 13.41 0.19
C LEU A 141 -12.50 13.97 -0.44
N LEU A 142 -13.22 14.85 0.25
CA LEU A 142 -14.45 15.43 -0.27
C LEU A 142 -14.20 16.34 -1.49
N HIS A 143 -13.12 17.11 -1.49
CA HIS A 143 -12.69 17.87 -2.67
C HIS A 143 -12.39 16.93 -3.84
N HIS A 144 -11.59 15.88 -3.64
CA HIS A 144 -11.29 14.89 -4.68
C HIS A 144 -12.53 14.14 -5.18
N TYR A 145 -13.46 13.78 -4.29
CA TYR A 145 -14.74 13.19 -4.67
C TYR A 145 -15.58 14.17 -5.52
N THR A 146 -15.53 15.46 -5.21
CA THR A 146 -16.23 16.50 -5.97
C THR A 146 -15.60 16.74 -7.33
N ASP A 147 -14.29 16.60 -7.48
CA ASP A 147 -13.62 16.60 -8.78
C ASP A 147 -14.05 15.39 -9.64
N LEU A 148 -14.19 14.21 -9.02
CA LEU A 148 -14.68 13.01 -9.71
C LEU A 148 -16.17 13.08 -10.06
N ASN A 149 -16.99 13.67 -9.17
CA ASN A 149 -18.42 13.85 -9.35
C ASN A 149 -18.87 15.25 -8.90
N PRO A 150 -18.88 16.26 -9.79
CA PRO A 150 -19.27 17.64 -9.44
C PRO A 150 -20.73 17.81 -8.98
N ASN A 151 -21.57 16.78 -9.19
CA ASN A 151 -22.99 16.78 -8.83
C ASN A 151 -23.28 15.98 -7.56
N ASN A 152 -22.25 15.54 -6.83
CA ASN A 152 -22.47 14.77 -5.61
C ASN A 152 -23.19 15.58 -4.52
N ASN A 153 -23.93 14.88 -3.65
CA ASN A 153 -24.74 15.51 -2.59
C ASN A 153 -23.90 15.99 -1.40
N LEU A 154 -22.66 15.51 -1.25
CA LEU A 154 -21.78 15.87 -0.15
C LEU A 154 -21.04 17.19 -0.38
N LYS A 155 -20.97 17.69 -1.61
CA LYS A 155 -20.28 18.96 -1.94
C LYS A 155 -20.77 20.17 -1.14
N LYS A 156 -22.01 20.11 -0.64
CA LYS A 156 -22.59 21.15 0.24
C LYS A 156 -21.83 21.30 1.57
N TYR A 157 -21.04 20.30 1.97
CA TYR A 157 -20.24 20.32 3.19
C TYR A 157 -18.84 20.90 2.99
N ILE A 158 -18.38 21.13 1.74
CA ILE A 158 -17.03 21.66 1.48
C ILE A 158 -16.80 22.97 2.22
N GLY A 159 -17.74 23.92 2.12
CA GLY A 159 -17.54 25.24 2.74
C GLY A 159 -17.40 25.21 4.26
N ILE A 160 -18.08 24.30 4.96
CA ILE A 160 -17.94 24.18 6.42
C ILE A 160 -16.68 23.40 6.81
N LEU A 161 -16.27 22.41 6.01
CA LEU A 161 -15.03 21.66 6.25
C LEU A 161 -13.79 22.52 5.97
N ASP A 162 -13.82 23.37 4.94
CA ASP A 162 -12.76 24.37 4.70
C ASP A 162 -12.62 25.32 5.91
N LEU A 163 -13.73 25.74 6.52
CA LEU A 163 -13.70 26.57 7.73
C LEU A 163 -13.14 25.82 8.95
N ILE A 164 -13.51 24.55 9.15
CA ILE A 164 -12.98 23.71 10.23
C ILE A 164 -11.46 23.54 10.11
N ASP A 165 -10.96 23.36 8.88
CA ASP A 165 -9.52 23.27 8.58
C ASP A 165 -8.79 24.60 8.86
N GLU A 166 -9.44 25.75 8.66
CA GLU A 166 -8.89 27.08 8.97
C GLU A 166 -8.86 27.41 10.47
N TRP A 167 -9.72 26.78 11.27
CA TRP A 167 -9.81 27.02 12.71
C TRP A 167 -8.61 26.45 13.48
N PHE A 168 -8.56 26.70 14.79
CA PHE A 168 -7.44 26.24 15.61
C PHE A 168 -7.50 24.72 15.81
N HIS A 169 -6.42 24.03 15.42
CA HIS A 169 -6.21 22.61 15.69
C HIS A 169 -5.29 22.41 16.88
N LYS A 170 -5.82 21.92 18.00
CA LYS A 170 -5.00 21.55 19.16
C LYS A 170 -4.40 20.17 18.89
N ASP A 171 -3.07 20.06 18.94
CA ASP A 171 -2.37 18.80 18.68
C ASP A 171 -2.77 18.16 17.34
N TRP A 172 -2.96 18.99 16.31
CA TRP A 172 -3.40 18.61 14.96
C TRP A 172 -4.83 18.07 14.86
N LYS A 173 -5.70 18.42 15.81
CA LYS A 173 -7.09 17.98 15.85
C LYS A 173 -8.06 19.12 16.08
N ASN A 174 -9.25 19.02 15.48
CA ASN A 174 -10.41 19.88 15.73
C ASN A 174 -11.69 19.03 15.76
N ASP A 175 -12.46 19.08 16.85
CA ASP A 175 -13.68 18.28 17.02
C ASP A 175 -14.97 19.05 16.71
N ASP A 176 -14.87 20.25 16.14
CA ASP A 176 -16.04 21.02 15.74
C ASP A 176 -16.81 20.31 14.62
N ILE A 177 -18.12 20.14 14.86
CA ILE A 177 -19.06 19.51 13.94
C ILE A 177 -20.25 20.42 13.62
N THR A 178 -20.16 21.70 13.97
CA THR A 178 -21.19 22.72 13.71
C THR A 178 -21.42 22.80 12.21
N GLY A 179 -22.67 22.65 11.76
CA GLY A 179 -23.01 22.63 10.32
C GLY A 179 -22.84 21.27 9.64
N LEU A 180 -22.47 20.21 10.38
CA LEU A 180 -22.37 18.82 9.91
C LEU A 180 -23.52 17.93 10.46
N GLU A 181 -24.65 18.49 10.88
CA GLU A 181 -25.70 17.75 11.61
C GLU A 181 -26.31 16.60 10.78
N SER A 182 -26.44 16.79 9.47
CA SER A 182 -26.94 15.75 8.54
C SER A 182 -25.83 14.91 7.91
N PHE A 183 -24.57 15.21 8.21
CA PHE A 183 -23.42 14.70 7.50
C PHE A 183 -23.29 13.17 7.62
N ILE A 184 -23.32 12.63 8.85
CA ILE A 184 -23.30 11.17 9.08
C ILE A 184 -24.42 10.46 8.32
N LYS A 185 -25.63 11.02 8.33
CA LYS A 185 -26.77 10.46 7.60
C LYS A 185 -26.54 10.45 6.09
N ASP A 186 -26.01 11.53 5.53
CA ASP A 186 -25.77 11.65 4.10
C ASP A 186 -24.67 10.71 3.62
N ILE A 187 -23.67 10.46 4.46
CA ILE A 187 -22.64 9.45 4.22
C ILE A 187 -23.22 8.05 4.24
N ASN A 188 -23.98 7.71 5.28
CA ASN A 188 -24.54 6.38 5.42
C ASN A 188 -25.47 6.01 4.25
N ASN A 189 -26.10 7.01 3.63
CA ASN A 189 -26.93 6.87 2.44
C ASN A 189 -26.17 6.97 1.11
N ASN A 190 -24.86 7.23 1.12
CA ASN A 190 -24.06 7.38 -0.09
C ASN A 190 -23.63 6.02 -0.64
N ASN A 191 -24.15 5.66 -1.81
CA ASN A 191 -23.79 4.43 -2.53
C ASN A 191 -23.09 4.72 -3.88
N ASP A 192 -22.61 5.95 -4.09
CA ASP A 192 -21.94 6.34 -5.33
C ASP A 192 -20.61 5.57 -5.49
N PRO A 193 -20.40 4.80 -6.58
CA PRO A 193 -19.14 4.12 -6.81
C PRO A 193 -17.93 5.07 -6.93
N LEU A 194 -18.14 6.33 -7.32
CA LEU A 194 -17.08 7.33 -7.34
C LEU A 194 -16.67 7.79 -5.94
N PHE A 195 -17.55 7.67 -4.95
CA PHE A 195 -17.21 7.93 -3.55
C PHE A 195 -16.27 6.85 -3.01
N LYS A 196 -16.56 5.57 -3.29
CA LYS A 196 -15.64 4.46 -3.01
C LYS A 196 -14.28 4.67 -3.71
N LYS A 197 -14.30 5.06 -4.99
CA LYS A 197 -13.07 5.35 -5.73
C LYS A 197 -12.26 6.48 -5.07
N ALA A 198 -12.91 7.58 -4.68
CA ALA A 198 -12.24 8.70 -4.02
C ALA A 198 -11.53 8.26 -2.74
N GLN A 199 -12.20 7.45 -1.90
CA GLN A 199 -11.61 6.92 -0.67
C GLN A 199 -10.37 6.05 -0.95
N LEU A 200 -10.44 5.17 -1.95
CA LEU A 200 -9.30 4.34 -2.35
C LEU A 200 -8.14 5.18 -2.92
N ASP A 201 -8.42 6.21 -3.72
CA ASP A 201 -7.40 7.11 -4.26
C ASP A 201 -6.66 7.88 -3.14
N ILE A 202 -7.39 8.34 -2.11
CA ILE A 202 -6.79 9.02 -0.96
C ILE A 202 -5.99 8.05 -0.08
N LEU A 203 -6.54 6.86 0.23
CA LEU A 203 -5.79 5.81 0.91
C LEU A 203 -4.48 5.51 0.17
N GLU A 204 -4.54 5.39 -1.16
CA GLU A 204 -3.37 5.13 -1.96
C GLU A 204 -2.35 6.26 -1.89
N SER A 205 -2.79 7.51 -2.09
CA SER A 205 -1.90 8.66 -2.19
C SER A 205 -1.28 9.08 -0.87
N MET A 206 -2.04 9.04 0.23
CA MET A 206 -1.61 9.55 1.54
C MET A 206 -1.01 8.49 2.46
N TYR A 207 -1.32 7.21 2.26
CA TYR A 207 -0.90 6.15 3.20
C TYR A 207 -0.11 5.05 2.50
N TRP A 208 -0.69 4.41 1.47
CA TRP A 208 -0.05 3.27 0.80
C TRP A 208 1.23 3.67 0.08
N ASN A 209 1.18 4.71 -0.76
CA ASN A 209 2.33 5.14 -1.56
C ASN A 209 3.49 5.65 -0.70
N PRO A 210 3.26 6.43 0.38
CA PRO A 210 4.30 6.73 1.37
C PRO A 210 4.92 5.49 2.01
N ALA A 211 4.12 4.51 2.44
CA ALA A 211 4.64 3.27 3.01
C ALA A 211 5.50 2.47 2.02
N VAL A 212 5.07 2.38 0.76
CA VAL A 212 5.83 1.75 -0.33
C VAL A 212 7.12 2.52 -0.60
N LYS A 213 7.09 3.85 -0.58
CA LYS A 213 8.28 4.72 -0.76
C LYS A 213 9.30 4.48 0.36
N LEU A 214 8.87 4.45 1.63
CA LEU A 214 9.72 4.15 2.78
C LEU A 214 10.32 2.74 2.66
N SER A 215 9.48 1.75 2.36
CA SER A 215 9.91 0.35 2.16
C SER A 215 10.98 0.22 1.08
N ASN A 216 10.77 0.86 -0.08
CA ASN A 216 11.74 0.87 -1.17
C ASN A 216 13.04 1.60 -0.80
N TRP A 217 12.97 2.63 0.04
CA TRP A 217 14.14 3.39 0.46
C TRP A 217 15.07 2.55 1.36
N VAL A 218 14.50 1.70 2.25
CA VAL A 218 15.26 0.75 3.08
C VAL A 218 15.50 -0.62 2.43
N TRP A 219 14.99 -0.85 1.22
CA TRP A 219 15.16 -2.08 0.42
C TRP A 219 14.61 -3.34 1.10
N VAL A 220 13.47 -3.21 1.76
CA VAL A 220 12.76 -4.38 2.33
C VAL A 220 12.08 -5.15 1.19
N LYS A 221 12.07 -6.48 1.28
CA LYS A 221 11.52 -7.38 0.27
C LYS A 221 10.26 -8.10 0.73
N TYR A 222 10.01 -8.19 2.03
CA TYR A 222 8.90 -8.95 2.58
C TYR A 222 7.62 -8.09 2.68
N PRO A 223 6.48 -8.57 2.15
CA PRO A 223 5.15 -8.00 2.39
C PRO A 223 4.84 -7.75 3.86
N LEU A 224 5.30 -8.60 4.79
CA LEU A 224 5.14 -8.37 6.23
C LEU A 224 5.81 -7.06 6.69
N THR A 225 7.01 -6.77 6.18
CA THR A 225 7.72 -5.52 6.48
C THR A 225 6.98 -4.30 5.91
N LEU A 226 6.49 -4.42 4.67
CA LEU A 226 5.65 -3.38 4.05
C LEU A 226 4.39 -3.14 4.86
N TRP A 227 3.71 -4.20 5.33
CA TRP A 227 2.54 -4.05 6.17
C TRP A 227 2.88 -3.31 7.46
N PHE A 228 3.96 -3.67 8.14
CA PHE A 228 4.36 -2.99 9.38
C PHE A 228 4.61 -1.50 9.16
N ILE A 229 5.26 -1.13 8.05
CA ILE A 229 5.49 0.26 7.67
C ILE A 229 4.17 0.95 7.32
N TYR A 230 3.31 0.33 6.51
CA TYR A 230 1.99 0.87 6.15
C TYR A 230 1.13 1.14 7.38
N ASP A 231 1.14 0.20 8.30
CA ASP A 231 0.40 0.26 9.54
C ASP A 231 0.90 1.38 10.48
N MET A 232 2.22 1.65 10.51
CA MET A 232 2.75 2.86 11.16
C MET A 232 2.32 4.13 10.45
N THR A 233 2.31 4.16 9.12
CA THR A 233 1.88 5.34 8.37
C THR A 233 0.40 5.64 8.59
N VAL A 234 -0.45 4.62 8.77
CA VAL A 234 -1.87 4.78 9.13
C VAL A 234 -2.01 5.34 10.55
N ASN A 235 -1.36 4.76 11.57
CA ASN A 235 -1.56 5.23 12.94
C ASN A 235 -0.82 6.52 13.30
N HIS A 236 0.31 6.81 12.64
CA HIS A 236 1.25 7.85 13.09
C HIS A 236 1.74 8.78 11.96
N GLY A 237 1.37 8.52 10.70
CA GLY A 237 1.81 9.32 9.54
C GLY A 237 3.20 8.96 9.00
N GLU A 238 3.52 9.46 7.79
CA GLU A 238 4.79 9.18 7.08
C GLU A 238 6.02 9.64 7.89
N SER A 239 6.00 10.86 8.43
CA SER A 239 7.14 11.44 9.15
C SER A 239 7.51 10.63 10.40
N TRP A 240 6.51 10.21 11.18
CA TRP A 240 6.75 9.41 12.38
C TRP A 240 7.31 8.02 12.02
N ALA A 241 6.74 7.38 10.98
CA ALA A 241 7.24 6.10 10.49
C ALA A 241 8.69 6.20 10.00
N PHE A 242 9.03 7.29 9.30
CA PHE A 242 10.39 7.59 8.87
C PHE A 242 11.36 7.72 10.05
N ASP A 243 10.99 8.49 11.08
CA ASP A 243 11.84 8.70 12.26
C ASP A 243 12.12 7.39 13.02
N LEU A 244 11.11 6.51 13.13
CA LEU A 244 11.29 5.21 13.76
C LEU A 244 12.17 4.27 12.93
N ILE A 245 12.06 4.32 11.61
CA ILE A 245 12.94 3.60 10.68
C ILE A 245 14.38 4.10 10.83
N GLU A 246 14.62 5.41 10.87
CA GLU A 246 15.97 5.97 11.06
C GLU A 246 16.56 5.62 12.42
N LYS A 247 15.75 5.66 13.49
CA LYS A 247 16.15 5.18 14.81
C LYS A 247 16.57 3.71 14.76
N THR A 248 15.85 2.88 14.00
CA THR A 248 16.19 1.46 13.78
C THR A 248 17.48 1.30 13.01
N ASN A 249 17.65 2.02 11.90
CA ASN A 249 18.87 2.02 11.09
C ASN A 249 20.09 2.41 11.94
N LYS A 250 19.98 3.49 12.72
CA LYS A 250 21.05 3.94 13.62
C LYS A 250 21.40 2.89 14.68
N LYS A 251 20.40 2.21 15.25
CA LYS A 251 20.63 1.16 16.26
C LYS A 251 21.27 -0.09 15.69
N MET A 252 20.88 -0.47 14.47
CA MET A 252 21.41 -1.63 13.75
C MET A 252 22.73 -1.32 13.04
N GLY A 253 23.15 -0.05 13.01
CA GLY A 253 24.28 0.48 12.26
C GLY A 253 23.98 0.73 10.78
N TRP A 254 22.96 0.07 10.24
CA TRP A 254 22.64 -0.04 8.81
C TRP A 254 21.18 -0.50 8.61
N SER A 255 20.73 -0.59 7.35
CA SER A 255 19.40 -1.11 6.97
C SER A 255 19.51 -2.35 6.06
N PRO A 256 18.39 -3.00 5.66
CA PRO A 256 18.43 -4.12 4.71
C PRO A 256 19.12 -3.79 3.38
N LYS A 257 19.04 -2.53 2.94
CA LYS A 257 19.81 -1.98 1.81
C LYS A 257 21.32 -2.21 1.90
N THR A 258 21.83 -2.35 3.11
CA THR A 258 23.26 -2.50 3.44
C THR A 258 23.53 -3.85 4.09
N TRP A 259 22.77 -4.88 3.68
CA TRP A 259 22.98 -6.30 4.01
C TRP A 259 22.66 -6.72 5.45
N ILE A 260 21.96 -5.88 6.21
CA ILE A 260 21.35 -6.36 7.45
C ILE A 260 20.22 -7.32 7.10
N ASP A 261 20.14 -8.45 7.79
CA ASP A 261 19.04 -9.38 7.62
C ASP A 261 17.71 -8.70 7.95
N GLU A 262 16.77 -8.76 7.01
CA GLU A 262 15.50 -8.05 7.10
C GLU A 262 14.64 -8.52 8.28
N LYS A 263 14.69 -9.81 8.65
CA LYS A 263 13.94 -10.31 9.81
C LYS A 263 14.47 -9.72 11.10
N ILE A 264 15.79 -9.65 11.25
CA ILE A 264 16.44 -9.04 12.42
C ILE A 264 16.12 -7.55 12.47
N TRP A 265 16.25 -6.84 11.35
CA TRP A 265 15.93 -5.41 11.27
C TRP A 265 14.46 -5.12 11.59
N LEU A 266 13.54 -5.90 11.01
CA LEU A 266 12.09 -5.78 11.26
C LEU A 266 11.77 -6.08 12.73
N GLY A 267 12.37 -7.12 13.31
CA GLY A 267 12.22 -7.42 14.74
C GLY A 267 12.63 -6.24 15.62
N LYS A 268 13.70 -5.52 15.25
CA LYS A 268 14.14 -4.33 15.99
C LYS A 268 13.19 -3.14 15.80
N LEU A 269 12.67 -2.94 14.60
CA LEU A 269 11.65 -1.92 14.34
C LEU A 269 10.38 -2.19 15.18
N MET A 270 9.95 -3.46 15.25
CA MET A 270 8.84 -3.90 16.11
C MET A 270 9.11 -3.64 17.60
N ASP A 271 10.33 -3.87 18.10
CA ASP A 271 10.69 -3.52 19.49
C ASP A 271 10.43 -2.04 19.77
N PHE A 272 10.89 -1.15 18.89
CA PHE A 272 10.78 0.29 19.11
C PHE A 272 9.35 0.78 19.05
N ARG A 273 8.53 0.24 18.14
CA ARG A 273 7.11 0.57 18.11
C ARG A 273 6.37 0.01 19.32
N HIS A 274 6.68 -1.22 19.72
CA HIS A 274 6.08 -1.83 20.91
C HIS A 274 6.32 -0.96 22.16
N GLU A 275 7.56 -0.54 22.39
CA GLU A 275 7.89 0.33 23.53
C GLU A 275 7.19 1.69 23.45
N PHE A 276 7.01 2.25 22.26
CA PHE A 276 6.24 3.48 22.09
C PHE A 276 4.76 3.27 22.44
N LEU A 277 4.10 2.29 21.83
CA LEU A 277 2.68 2.01 22.06
C LEU A 277 2.42 1.65 23.52
N LYS A 278 3.31 0.88 24.15
CA LYS A 278 3.20 0.53 25.56
C LYS A 278 3.11 1.74 26.50
N ASN A 279 3.78 2.83 26.16
CA ASN A 279 3.80 4.03 26.99
C ASN A 279 2.68 5.01 26.62
N GLU A 280 2.35 5.14 25.33
CA GLU A 280 1.44 6.19 24.84
C GLU A 280 0.03 5.67 24.51
N TYR A 281 -0.09 4.43 24.03
CA TYR A 281 -1.33 3.83 23.50
C TYR A 281 -1.40 2.32 23.80
N PRO A 282 -1.50 1.91 25.09
CA PRO A 282 -1.36 0.51 25.48
C PRO A 282 -2.41 -0.41 24.86
N ASP A 283 -3.60 0.12 24.55
CA ASP A 283 -4.69 -0.64 23.92
C ASP A 283 -4.36 -1.06 22.47
N TRP A 284 -3.32 -0.49 21.85
CA TRP A 284 -2.92 -0.78 20.47
C TRP A 284 -1.75 -1.75 20.36
N ILE A 285 -1.23 -2.25 21.49
CA ILE A 285 -0.07 -3.16 21.54
C ILE A 285 -0.36 -4.48 20.79
N ASP A 286 -1.60 -4.97 20.83
CA ASP A 286 -2.02 -6.23 20.21
C ASP A 286 -1.62 -6.33 18.73
N ARG A 287 -1.60 -5.18 18.04
CA ARG A 287 -1.21 -5.08 16.64
C ARG A 287 0.24 -5.54 16.46
N VAL A 288 1.16 -5.08 17.32
CA VAL A 288 2.59 -5.49 17.30
C VAL A 288 2.78 -6.95 17.70
N ILE A 289 1.92 -7.47 18.57
CA ILE A 289 1.91 -8.91 18.91
C ILE A 289 1.55 -9.74 17.67
N ALA A 290 0.47 -9.38 16.96
CA ALA A 290 0.05 -10.07 15.74
C ALA A 290 1.11 -10.04 14.64
N PHE A 291 1.81 -8.90 14.48
CA PHE A 291 2.98 -8.79 13.60
C PHE A 291 4.10 -9.78 13.97
N ARG A 292 4.40 -9.95 15.26
CA ARG A 292 5.43 -10.89 15.73
C ARG A 292 5.04 -12.34 15.53
N GLU A 293 3.77 -12.67 15.65
CA GLU A 293 3.27 -14.02 15.35
C GLU A 293 3.49 -14.37 13.87
N LEU A 294 3.24 -13.43 12.96
CA LEU A 294 3.50 -13.62 11.53
C LEU A 294 5.00 -13.71 11.19
N LEU A 295 5.84 -12.95 11.92
CA LEU A 295 7.29 -13.07 11.81
C LEU A 295 7.78 -14.44 12.29
N THR A 296 7.25 -14.93 13.41
CA THR A 296 7.64 -16.19 14.06
C THR A 296 7.16 -17.41 13.27
N SER A 297 5.96 -17.34 12.68
CA SER A 297 5.40 -18.38 11.79
C SER A 297 6.00 -18.38 10.37
N GLU A 298 6.98 -17.50 10.12
CA GLU A 298 7.63 -17.32 8.81
C GLU A 298 6.69 -16.97 7.65
N ASN A 299 5.51 -16.41 7.93
CA ASN A 299 4.60 -15.89 6.88
C ASN A 299 5.01 -14.49 6.38
N LEU A 300 6.29 -14.32 6.02
CA LEU A 300 6.86 -13.05 5.59
C LEU A 300 6.26 -12.53 4.29
N ASN A 301 5.80 -13.46 3.44
CA ASN A 301 5.20 -13.16 2.14
C ASN A 301 3.70 -12.90 2.19
N LEU A 302 3.08 -12.98 3.37
CA LEU A 302 1.65 -12.79 3.57
C LEU A 302 0.82 -13.58 2.55
N LYS A 303 1.14 -14.87 2.38
CA LYS A 303 0.33 -15.73 1.52
C LYS A 303 -1.04 -15.89 2.18
N PRO A 304 -2.16 -15.63 1.46
CA PRO A 304 -3.50 -15.76 2.03
C PRO A 304 -3.76 -17.22 2.45
N GLY A 305 -4.76 -17.41 3.31
CA GLY A 305 -5.13 -18.72 3.86
C GLY A 305 -4.58 -18.99 5.26
N PHE A 306 -4.47 -17.96 6.11
CA PHE A 306 -3.96 -18.07 7.48
C PHE A 306 -4.91 -17.43 8.49
N GLN A 307 -4.72 -17.76 9.77
CA GLN A 307 -5.42 -17.13 10.89
C GLN A 307 -4.64 -15.91 11.37
N PHE A 308 -5.35 -14.82 11.60
CA PHE A 308 -4.84 -13.58 12.13
C PHE A 308 -5.60 -13.21 13.40
N SER A 309 -4.88 -13.04 14.51
CA SER A 309 -5.48 -12.76 15.81
C SER A 309 -5.26 -11.30 16.18
N ILE A 310 -6.34 -10.61 16.55
CA ILE A 310 -6.30 -9.21 17.00
C ILE A 310 -7.48 -8.97 17.95
N TYR A 311 -7.25 -8.19 19.01
CA TYR A 311 -8.26 -7.84 20.02
C TYR A 311 -9.04 -9.07 20.55
N TRP A 312 -8.30 -10.12 20.93
CA TRP A 312 -8.82 -11.38 21.50
C TRP A 312 -9.58 -12.30 20.55
N ASP A 313 -9.85 -11.86 19.32
CA ASP A 313 -10.53 -12.65 18.30
C ASP A 313 -9.55 -13.17 17.24
N SER A 314 -9.99 -14.18 16.47
CA SER A 314 -9.21 -14.75 15.35
C SER A 314 -10.01 -14.74 14.06
N TYR A 315 -9.36 -14.29 12.99
CA TYR A 315 -9.97 -14.05 11.70
C TYR A 315 -9.19 -14.77 10.60
N PHE A 316 -9.91 -15.46 9.71
CA PHE A 316 -9.31 -16.03 8.50
C PHE A 316 -9.02 -14.92 7.48
N ILE A 317 -7.79 -14.87 6.98
CA ILE A 317 -7.30 -13.91 6.01
C ILE A 317 -7.18 -14.55 4.64
N ASP A 318 -7.92 -14.04 3.66
CA ASP A 318 -8.01 -14.53 2.28
C ASP A 318 -7.78 -13.43 1.23
N GLY A 319 -7.68 -12.17 1.65
CA GLY A 319 -7.59 -11.00 0.79
C GLY A 319 -8.92 -10.45 0.29
N ASP A 320 -10.07 -10.95 0.75
CA ASP A 320 -11.39 -10.36 0.47
C ASP A 320 -11.64 -9.13 1.36
N VAL A 321 -11.19 -7.96 0.89
CA VAL A 321 -11.26 -6.69 1.64
C VAL A 321 -12.18 -5.64 1.04
N TYR A 322 -12.43 -5.67 -0.26
CA TYR A 322 -13.06 -4.56 -0.99
C TYR A 322 -14.58 -4.55 -0.95
#